data_AF-M8D1B4-F1
#
_entry.id   AF-M8D1B4-F1
#
_cell.length_a   1.000
_cell.length_b   1.000
_cell.length_c   1.000
_cell.angle_alpha   90.00
_cell.angle_beta   90.00
_cell.angle_gamma   90.00
#
_symmetry.space_group_name_H-M   'P 1'
#
loop_
_entity.id
_entity.type
_entity.pdbx_description
1 polymer ?
#
loop_
_entity_poly.entity_id
_entity_poly.type
_entity_poly.pdbx_seq_one_letter_code
_entity_poly.pdbx_strand_id
1 'polypeptide(L)'
;MARVLRASHVAALPAGAALHELSLPLTYLDAVWLHAPLVEGVFFYPDATSDVLSNLTDSLSNALGAFYPLAGRLRLTPGTHNRYELHYQPGDGVTFTVAEYDNHHVGFEELA
;
A
#
# COMPACT_ATOMS: atom_id res chain seq x y z
N MET A 1 -20.93 3.71 -11.56
CA MET A 1 -20.35 2.81 -10.53
C MET A 1 -18.94 2.46 -10.98
N ALA A 2 -17.95 2.46 -10.07
CA ALA A 2 -16.60 2.06 -10.43
C ALA A 2 -16.52 0.55 -10.71
N ARG A 3 -15.82 0.17 -11.77
CA ARG A 3 -15.57 -1.20 -12.20
C ARG A 3 -14.10 -1.52 -12.06
N VAL A 4 -13.78 -2.55 -11.28
CA VAL A 4 -12.40 -3.04 -11.16
C VAL A 4 -11.98 -3.71 -12.47
N LEU A 5 -10.87 -3.25 -13.03
CA LEU A 5 -10.28 -3.79 -14.26
C LEU A 5 -9.24 -4.87 -13.96
N ARG A 6 -8.38 -4.62 -12.97
CA ARG A 6 -7.36 -5.58 -12.51
C ARG A 6 -6.95 -5.31 -11.07
N ALA A 7 -6.56 -6.38 -10.38
CA ALA A 7 -5.84 -6.31 -9.13
C ALA A 7 -4.54 -7.12 -9.27
N SER A 8 -3.44 -6.57 -8.80
CA SER A 8 -2.12 -7.21 -8.86
C SER A 8 -1.41 -7.09 -7.53
N HIS A 9 -0.55 -8.07 -7.23
CA HIS A 9 0.36 -8.00 -6.08
C HIS A 9 1.61 -7.21 -6.46
N VAL A 10 1.96 -6.21 -5.67
CA VAL A 10 3.19 -5.43 -5.82
C VAL A 10 4.09 -5.74 -4.63
N ALA A 11 5.11 -6.56 -4.88
CA ALA A 11 6.09 -6.93 -3.86
C ALA A 11 7.11 -5.81 -3.65
N ALA A 12 7.69 -5.76 -2.45
CA ALA A 12 8.82 -4.89 -2.15
C ALA A 12 10.04 -5.29 -2.99
N LEU A 13 10.61 -4.36 -3.77
CA LEU A 13 11.87 -4.60 -4.47
C LEU A 13 13.04 -4.36 -3.51
N PRO A 14 14.01 -5.27 -3.41
CA PRO A 14 15.19 -5.02 -2.61
C PRO A 14 16.03 -3.89 -3.20
N ALA A 15 16.40 -2.90 -2.38
CA ALA A 15 17.20 -1.74 -2.79
C ALA A 15 18.71 -2.06 -3.05
N GLY A 16 19.03 -3.24 -3.59
CA GLY A 16 20.38 -3.68 -3.95
C GLY A 16 20.88 -4.93 -3.23
N ALA A 17 20.26 -5.33 -2.11
CA ALA A 17 20.45 -6.62 -1.45
C ALA A 17 19.09 -7.22 -1.13
N ALA A 18 18.88 -8.53 -1.33
CA ALA A 18 17.62 -9.21 -1.08
C ALA A 18 17.07 -8.84 0.30
N LEU A 19 15.83 -8.37 0.37
CA LEU A 19 15.21 -8.04 1.65
C LEU A 19 14.95 -9.35 2.38
N HIS A 20 15.72 -9.58 3.44
CA HIS A 20 15.51 -10.68 4.35
C HIS A 20 14.24 -10.46 5.19
N GLU A 21 13.84 -11.47 5.93
CA GLU A 21 12.76 -11.33 6.91
C GLU A 21 13.14 -10.26 7.95
N LEU A 22 12.21 -9.34 8.22
CA LEU A 22 12.42 -8.19 9.10
C LEU A 22 11.20 -8.01 10.01
N SER A 23 11.44 -7.56 11.25
CA SER A 23 10.39 -7.25 12.21
C SER A 23 10.65 -5.88 12.84
N LEU A 24 9.61 -5.06 12.91
CA LEU A 24 9.61 -3.78 13.60
C LEU A 24 8.63 -3.86 14.80
N PRO A 25 9.14 -3.97 16.03
CA PRO A 25 8.29 -3.95 17.22
C PRO A 25 7.56 -2.61 17.34
N LEU A 26 6.27 -2.64 17.66
CA LEU A 26 5.52 -1.43 17.94
C LEU A 26 6.00 -0.80 19.25
N THR A 27 6.15 0.52 19.23
CA THR A 27 6.36 1.31 20.43
C THR A 27 5.02 1.63 21.10
N TYR A 28 5.09 2.24 22.29
CA TYR A 28 3.90 2.73 22.97
C TYR A 28 3.10 3.73 22.11
N LEU A 29 3.77 4.61 21.37
CA LEU A 29 3.10 5.60 20.53
C LEU A 29 2.35 4.95 19.36
N ASP A 30 2.88 3.85 18.83
CA ASP A 30 2.24 3.11 17.74
C ASP A 30 1.03 2.30 18.27
N ALA A 31 1.16 1.73 19.48
CA ALA A 31 0.13 0.88 20.08
C ALA A 31 -1.22 1.60 20.28
N VAL A 32 -1.20 2.92 20.48
CA VAL A 32 -2.42 3.76 20.58
C VAL A 32 -3.29 3.65 19.32
N TRP A 33 -2.68 3.38 18.17
CA TRP A 33 -3.36 3.32 16.87
C TRP A 33 -3.90 1.93 16.51
N LEU A 34 -3.65 0.89 17.32
CA LEU A 34 -4.11 -0.48 17.04
C LEU A 34 -5.64 -0.62 16.95
N HIS A 35 -6.37 0.28 17.59
CA HIS A 35 -7.83 0.31 17.62
C HIS A 35 -8.41 1.47 16.80
N ALA A 36 -7.55 2.24 16.11
CA ALA A 36 -8.00 3.31 15.24
C ALA A 36 -8.61 2.73 13.95
N PRO A 37 -9.60 3.41 13.35
CA PRO A 37 -10.07 3.04 12.02
C PRO A 37 -8.95 3.20 10.99
N LEU A 38 -9.06 2.49 9.86
CA LEU A 38 -8.14 2.64 8.75
C LEU A 38 -8.17 4.09 8.22
N VAL A 39 -7.00 4.62 7.90
CA VAL A 39 -6.87 5.93 7.25
C VAL A 39 -7.07 5.73 5.75
N GLU A 40 -8.05 6.44 5.18
CA GLU A 40 -8.34 6.43 3.74
C GLU A 40 -8.07 7.83 3.17
N GLY A 41 -7.36 7.89 2.03
CA GLY A 41 -7.01 9.14 1.36
C GLY A 41 -7.18 9.04 -0.15
N VAL A 42 -7.72 10.09 -0.77
CA VAL A 42 -7.96 10.16 -2.22
C VAL A 42 -7.19 11.34 -2.80
N PHE A 43 -6.46 11.10 -3.88
CA PHE A 43 -5.70 12.11 -4.61
C PHE A 43 -6.21 12.18 -6.05
N PHE A 44 -6.54 13.39 -6.53
CA PHE A 44 -7.01 13.64 -7.89
C PHE A 44 -5.88 14.22 -8.74
N TYR A 45 -5.66 13.63 -9.91
CA TYR A 45 -4.65 14.05 -10.87
C TYR A 45 -5.33 14.32 -12.23
N PRO A 46 -5.35 15.57 -12.74
CA PRO A 46 -6.11 15.92 -13.94
C PRO A 46 -5.49 15.40 -15.25
N ASP A 47 -4.15 15.31 -15.32
CA ASP A 47 -3.42 14.95 -16.55
C ASP A 47 -2.58 13.68 -16.37
N ALA A 48 -3.25 12.53 -16.34
CA ALA A 48 -2.59 11.24 -16.30
C ALA A 48 -2.10 10.82 -17.69
N THR A 49 -0.80 10.56 -17.84
CA THR A 49 -0.24 9.96 -19.07
C THR A 49 -0.55 8.47 -19.14
N SER A 50 -0.42 7.87 -20.33
CA SER A 50 -0.64 6.42 -20.55
C SER A 50 0.18 5.54 -19.62
N ASP A 51 1.37 6.02 -19.23
CA ASP A 51 2.37 5.24 -18.50
C ASP A 51 2.25 5.42 -16.98
N VAL A 52 1.27 6.21 -16.51
CA VAL A 52 1.10 6.50 -15.08
C VAL A 52 0.94 5.23 -14.25
N LEU A 53 0.21 4.24 -14.76
CA LEU A 53 -0.10 3.02 -14.00
C LEU A 53 1.13 2.13 -13.85
N SER A 54 1.96 2.00 -14.89
CA SER A 54 3.23 1.27 -14.81
C SER A 54 4.21 2.01 -13.89
N ASN A 55 4.33 3.33 -14.04
CA ASN A 55 5.22 4.14 -13.20
C ASN A 55 4.82 4.08 -11.72
N LEU A 56 3.51 4.11 -11.41
CA LEU A 56 3.01 3.94 -10.04
C LEU A 56 3.34 2.55 -9.49
N THR A 57 3.22 1.51 -10.31
CA THR A 57 3.53 0.13 -9.87
C THR A 57 5.02 -0.02 -9.55
N ASP A 58 5.91 0.47 -10.42
CA ASP A 58 7.35 0.36 -10.26
C ASP A 58 7.86 1.23 -9.10
N SER A 59 7.38 2.47 -9.01
CA SER A 59 7.73 3.37 -7.91
C SER A 59 7.20 2.85 -6.57
N LEU A 60 6.01 2.26 -6.53
CA LEU A 60 5.47 1.61 -5.34
C LEU A 60 6.34 0.41 -4.92
N SER A 61 6.75 -0.45 -5.85
CA SER A 61 7.63 -1.58 -5.55
C SER A 61 8.95 -1.12 -4.92
N ASN A 62 9.56 -0.06 -5.45
CA ASN A 62 10.77 0.55 -4.90
C ASN A 62 10.53 1.19 -3.52
N ALA A 63 9.43 1.92 -3.35
CA ALA A 63 9.07 2.55 -2.09
C ALA A 63 8.83 1.51 -0.99
N LEU A 64 8.12 0.43 -1.28
CA LEU A 64 7.95 -0.71 -0.37
C LEU A 64 9.29 -1.34 0.02
N GLY A 65 10.29 -1.29 -0.87
CA GLY A 65 11.65 -1.70 -0.54
C GLY A 65 12.30 -0.87 0.56
N ALA A 66 12.17 0.45 0.47
CA ALA A 66 12.70 1.40 1.46
C ALA A 66 11.84 1.47 2.74
N PHE A 67 10.53 1.24 2.61
CA PHE A 67 9.54 1.29 3.69
C PHE A 67 8.89 -0.08 3.89
N TYR A 68 9.73 -1.11 4.10
CA TYR A 68 9.30 -2.51 4.22
C TYR A 68 8.12 -2.78 5.17
N PRO A 69 7.91 -2.04 6.29
CA PRO A 69 6.77 -2.33 7.16
C PRO A 69 5.41 -2.16 6.47
N LEU A 70 5.34 -1.34 5.40
CA LEU A 70 4.13 -1.14 4.60
C LEU A 70 3.80 -2.33 3.70
N ALA A 71 4.79 -3.16 3.35
CA ALA A 71 4.59 -4.40 2.59
C ALA A 71 4.19 -5.57 3.50
N GLY A 72 4.58 -5.50 4.78
CA GLY A 72 4.37 -6.54 5.78
C GLY A 72 2.98 -6.55 6.39
N ARG A 73 2.88 -7.20 7.55
CA ARG A 73 1.62 -7.41 8.28
C ARG A 73 1.81 -7.13 9.76
N LEU A 74 0.77 -6.59 10.39
CA LEU A 74 0.70 -6.49 11.84
C LEU A 74 0.44 -7.89 12.43
N ARG A 75 1.29 -8.33 13.37
CA ARG A 75 1.11 -9.59 14.11
C ARG A 75 1.48 -9.44 15.59
N LEU A 76 1.08 -10.41 16.40
CA LEU A 76 1.60 -10.56 17.77
C LEU A 76 3.07 -11.01 17.70
N THR A 77 3.92 -10.39 18.53
CA THR A 77 5.32 -10.79 18.66
C THR A 77 5.40 -12.19 19.26
N PRO A 78 6.09 -13.15 18.59
CA PRO A 78 6.22 -14.52 19.07
C PRO A 78 6.74 -14.62 20.50
N GLY A 79 6.11 -15.48 21.31
CA GLY A 79 6.56 -15.74 22.69
C GLY A 79 6.25 -14.64 23.71
N THR A 80 5.45 -13.63 23.34
CA THR A 80 5.04 -12.56 24.25
C THR A 80 3.52 -12.46 24.38
N HIS A 81 3.07 -11.88 25.48
CA HIS A 81 1.67 -11.50 25.66
C HIS A 81 1.53 -9.99 25.36
N ASN A 82 0.60 -9.64 24.48
CA ASN A 82 0.18 -8.26 24.21
C ASN A 82 1.26 -7.32 23.65
N ARG A 83 2.26 -7.85 22.91
CA ARG A 83 3.16 -7.04 22.09
C ARG A 83 2.93 -7.35 20.62
N TYR A 84 3.01 -6.32 19.80
CA TYR A 84 2.77 -6.40 18.38
C TYR A 84 3.99 -5.90 17.61
N GLU A 85 4.13 -6.39 16.39
CA GLU A 85 5.18 -6.00 15.46
C GLU A 85 4.62 -5.94 14.04
N LEU A 86 5.22 -5.07 13.23
CA LEU A 86 5.09 -5.11 11.79
C LEU A 86 6.13 -6.10 11.27
N HIS A 87 5.66 -7.20 10.70
CA HIS A 87 6.48 -8.29 10.23
C HIS A 87 6.47 -8.35 8.71
N TYR A 88 7.65 -8.39 8.11
CA TYR A 88 7.86 -8.57 6.69
C TYR A 88 8.63 -9.87 6.44
N GLN A 89 8.21 -10.60 5.41
CA GLN A 89 8.92 -11.75 4.86
C GLN A 89 9.11 -11.59 3.34
N PRO A 90 10.13 -12.22 2.74
CA PRO A 90 10.35 -12.16 1.30
C PRO A 90 9.09 -12.52 0.49
N GLY A 91 8.72 -11.63 -0.43
CA GLY A 91 7.52 -11.78 -1.26
C GLY A 91 6.28 -11.07 -0.73
N ASP A 92 6.31 -10.57 0.52
CA ASP A 92 5.28 -9.65 1.02
C ASP A 92 5.22 -8.37 0.17
N GLY A 93 4.06 -7.74 0.19
CA GLY A 93 3.69 -6.67 -0.72
C GLY A 93 2.25 -6.25 -0.53
N VAL A 94 1.78 -5.36 -1.39
CA VAL A 94 0.44 -4.78 -1.32
C VAL A 94 -0.38 -5.11 -2.54
N THR A 95 -1.71 -5.10 -2.39
CA THR A 95 -2.63 -5.19 -3.52
C THR A 95 -2.74 -3.83 -4.20
N PHE A 96 -2.40 -3.77 -5.49
CA PHE A 96 -2.60 -2.62 -6.34
C PHE A 96 -3.81 -2.88 -7.25
N THR A 97 -4.85 -2.06 -7.12
CA THR A 97 -6.11 -2.21 -7.87
C THR A 97 -6.28 -1.08 -8.86
N VAL A 98 -6.55 -1.41 -10.12
CA VAL A 98 -6.95 -0.46 -11.16
C VAL A 98 -8.44 -0.64 -11.40
N ALA A 99 -9.18 0.45 -11.29
CA ALA A 99 -10.59 0.51 -11.60
C ALA A 99 -10.85 1.70 -12.53
N GLU A 100 -11.87 1.57 -13.35
CA GLU A 100 -12.42 2.68 -14.13
C GLU A 100 -13.76 3.10 -13.54
N TYR A 101 -14.12 4.35 -13.74
CA TYR A 101 -15.44 4.84 -13.41
C TYR A 101 -16.07 5.35 -14.70
N ASP A 102 -17.09 4.65 -15.19
CA ASP A 102 -17.89 5.14 -16.31
C ASP A 102 -18.94 6.11 -15.77
N ASN A 103 -18.83 7.36 -16.20
CA ASN A 103 -19.83 8.37 -15.92
C ASN A 103 -20.74 8.50 -17.14
N HIS A 104 -21.79 7.67 -17.21
CA HIS A 104 -22.86 7.83 -18.20
C HIS A 104 -23.66 9.15 -18.03
N HIS A 105 -23.28 10.03 -17.10
CA HIS A 105 -23.90 11.33 -16.90
C HIS A 105 -22.86 12.40 -16.59
N VAL A 106 -22.61 13.27 -17.57
CA VAL A 106 -21.89 14.56 -17.54
C VAL A 106 -20.39 14.53 -17.23
N GLY A 107 -19.61 15.18 -18.12
CA GLY A 107 -18.16 15.30 -17.99
C GLY A 107 -17.75 16.17 -16.80
N PHE A 108 -16.50 15.99 -16.35
CA PHE A 108 -15.90 16.76 -15.26
C PHE A 108 -15.79 18.28 -15.51
N GLU A 109 -16.25 18.79 -16.66
CA GLU A 109 -16.25 20.21 -17.00
C GLU A 109 -17.33 21.05 -16.28
N GLU A 110 -18.27 20.44 -15.55
CA GLU A 110 -19.37 21.18 -14.89
C GLU A 110 -19.15 21.48 -13.39
N LEU A 111 -17.91 21.35 -12.90
CA LEU A 111 -17.55 21.67 -11.50
C LEU A 111 -16.51 22.80 -11.36
N ALA A 112 -16.31 23.61 -12.41
CA ALA A 112 -15.42 24.77 -12.42
C ALA A 112 -16.20 26.10 -12.44
#